data_AF-A0A6N6NAD6-F1
#
_entry.id   AF-A0A6N6NAD6-F1
#
_cell.length_a   1.000
_cell.length_b   1.000
_cell.length_c   1.000
_cell.angle_alpha   90.00
_cell.angle_beta   90.00
_cell.angle_gamma   90.00
#
_symmetry.space_group_name_H-M   'P 1'
#
loop_
_entity.id
_entity.type
_entity.pdbx_description
1 polymer ?
#
loop_
_entity_poly.entity_id
_entity_poly.type
_entity_poly.pdbx_seq_one_letter_code
_entity_poly.pdbx_strand_id
1 'polypeptide(L)' 'MKSLNITCPYCSNAETMEWDGLYKPVYVHCGYCGKKYIAEPAANGVNCLKPEEADCCSDPDCRELEMGAGAED' A
#
# COMPACT_ATOMS: atom_id res chain seq x y z
N MET A 1 8.18 -1.90 -16.22
CA MET A 1 7.23 -1.70 -15.12
C MET A 1 6.21 -2.82 -15.17
N LYS A 2 5.86 -3.40 -14.02
CA LYS A 2 4.82 -4.44 -13.94
C LYS A 2 3.54 -3.79 -13.41
N SER A 3 2.40 -4.38 -13.73
CA SER A 3 1.12 -3.97 -13.17
C SER A 3 0.61 -5.06 -12.23
N LEU A 4 0.15 -4.66 -11.05
CA LEU A 4 -0.48 -5.56 -10.09
C LEU A 4 -1.97 -5.27 -9.99
N ASN A 5 -2.77 -6.32 -9.88
CA ASN A 5 -4.20 -6.18 -9.61
C ASN A 5 -4.40 -5.86 -8.13
N ILE A 6 -5.23 -4.85 -7.87
CA ILE A 6 -5.59 -4.40 -6.53
C ILE A 6 -7.10 -4.29 -6.43
N THR A 7 -7.61 -4.45 -5.22
CA THR A 7 -9.05 -4.34 -4.94
C THR A 7 -9.25 -3.31 -3.86
N CYS A 8 -10.04 -2.28 -4.15
CA CYS A 8 -10.30 -1.23 -3.18
C CYS A 8 -11.05 -1.79 -1.96
N PRO A 9 -10.53 -1.65 -0.72
CA PRO A 9 -11.17 -2.18 0.48
C PRO A 9 -12.44 -1.43 0.89
N TYR A 10 -12.78 -0.31 0.22
CA TYR A 10 -13.97 0.49 0.51
C TYR A 10 -15.14 0.20 -0.43
N CYS A 11 -14.87 0.03 -1.72
CA CYS A 11 -15.93 -0.13 -2.74
C CYS A 11 -15.83 -1.46 -3.51
N SER A 12 -14.83 -2.29 -3.21
CA SER A 12 -14.59 -3.61 -3.82
C SER A 12 -14.36 -3.62 -5.33
N ASN A 13 -14.15 -2.45 -5.95
CA ASN A 13 -13.75 -2.38 -7.36
C ASN A 13 -12.30 -2.81 -7.52
N ALA A 14 -12.04 -3.53 -8.61
CA ALA A 14 -10.71 -3.96 -9.01
C ALA A 14 -10.05 -2.93 -9.93
N GLU A 15 -8.79 -2.62 -9.68
CA GLU A 15 -7.95 -1.70 -10.44
C GLU A 15 -6.57 -2.31 -10.64
N THR A 16 -5.72 -1.61 -11.40
CA THR A 16 -4.31 -1.95 -11.51
C THR A 16 -3.44 -0.82 -10.97
N MET A 17 -2.39 -1.16 -10.23
CA MET A 17 -1.31 -0.22 -9.89
C MET A 17 -0.05 -0.57 -10.65
N GLU A 18 0.75 0.45 -10.92
CA GLU A 18 2.13 0.28 -11.33
C GLU A 18 2.97 -0.21 -10.15
N TRP A 19 3.81 -1.21 -10.42
CA TRP A 19 4.72 -1.79 -9.44
C TRP A 19 6.15 -1.65 -9.93
N ASP A 20 6.95 -0.99 -9.09
CA ASP A 20 8.37 -0.75 -9.31
C ASP A 20 9.25 -1.99 -9.03
N GLY A 21 8.67 -3.05 -8.44
CA GLY A 21 9.37 -4.30 -8.11
C GLY A 21 9.76 -4.42 -6.64
N LEU A 22 9.58 -3.36 -5.83
CA LEU A 22 9.84 -3.41 -4.40
C LEU A 22 8.62 -3.95 -3.64
N TYR A 23 8.87 -4.84 -2.69
CA TYR A 23 7.86 -5.38 -1.77
C TYR A 23 7.68 -4.43 -0.58
N LYS A 24 7.20 -3.21 -0.85
CA LYS A 24 6.91 -2.20 0.17
C LYS A 24 5.47 -1.67 0.04
N PRO A 25 4.79 -1.37 1.15
CA PRO A 25 3.45 -0.79 1.10
C PRO A 25 3.52 0.61 0.47
N VAL A 26 2.49 0.93 -0.32
CA VAL A 26 2.34 2.23 -0.97
C VAL A 26 0.91 2.73 -0.81
N TYR A 27 0.72 4.05 -0.79
CA TYR A 27 -0.63 4.61 -0.84
C TYR A 27 -1.15 4.69 -2.27
N VAL A 28 -2.41 4.31 -2.43
CA VAL A 28 -3.15 4.36 -3.70
C VAL A 28 -4.47 5.08 -3.48
N HIS A 29 -4.91 5.83 -4.49
CA HIS A 29 -6.25 6.42 -4.54
C HIS A 29 -7.11 5.59 -5.48
N CYS A 30 -8.28 5.16 -5.02
CA CYS A 30 -9.23 4.45 -5.86
C CYS A 30 -9.81 5.40 -6.92
N GLY A 31 -9.73 5.04 -8.20
CA GLY A 31 -10.31 5.82 -9.30
C GLY A 31 -11.84 5.85 -9.30
N TYR A 32 -12.48 4.89 -8.62
CA TYR A 32 -13.94 4.79 -8.55
C TYR A 32 -14.56 5.59 -7.40
N CYS A 33 -14.00 5.49 -6.18
CA CYS A 33 -14.57 6.13 -4.99
C CYS A 33 -13.71 7.27 -4.43
N GLY A 34 -12.52 7.52 -4.97
CA GLY A 34 -11.61 8.58 -4.55
C GLY A 34 -10.94 8.35 -3.19
N LYS A 35 -11.22 7.24 -2.50
CA LYS A 35 -10.64 6.96 -1.18
C LYS A 35 -9.18 6.52 -1.28
N LYS A 36 -8.37 7.00 -0.33
CA LYS A 36 -6.97 6.59 -0.11
C LYS A 36 -6.93 5.28 0.66
N TYR A 37 -6.14 4.32 0.18
CA TYR A 37 -5.88 3.04 0.84
C TYR A 37 -4.43 2.62 0.64
N ILE A 38 -4.00 1.59 1.35
CA ILE A 38 -2.65 1.03 1.28
C ILE A 38 -2.71 -0.20 0.38
N ALA A 39 -1.76 -0.30 -0.55
CA ALA A 39 -1.49 -1.50 -1.33
C ALA A 39 -0.11 -2.04 -0.94
N GLU A 40 -0.07 -3.26 -0.41
CA GLU A 40 1.14 -3.95 0.03
C GLU A 40 1.40 -5.13 -0.91
N PRO A 41 2.38 -5.03 -1.82
CA PRO A 41 2.81 -6.15 -2.64
C PRO A 41 3.37 -7.27 -1.76
N ALA A 42 2.85 -8.48 -1.94
CA ALA A 42 3.23 -9.69 -1.23
C ALA A 42 3.56 -10.82 -2.23
N ALA A 43 4.18 -11.91 -1.75
CA ALA A 43 4.53 -13.05 -2.60
C ALA A 43 3.32 -13.67 -3.34
N ASN A 44 2.13 -13.56 -2.75
CA ASN A 44 0.89 -14.15 -3.28
C ASN A 44 -0.07 -13.12 -3.91
N GLY A 45 0.37 -11.88 -4.17
CA GLY A 45 -0.48 -10.84 -4.78
C GLY A 45 -0.29 -9.48 -4.12
N VAL A 46 -1.39 -8.73 -3.95
CA VAL A 46 -1.37 -7.44 -3.26
C VAL A 46 -2.40 -7.46 -2.15
N ASN A 47 -1.96 -7.17 -0.93
CA ASN A 47 -2.84 -6.96 0.20
C ASN A 47 -3.30 -5.49 0.22
N CYS A 48 -4.61 -5.26 0.25
CA CYS A 48 -5.18 -3.91 0.22
C CYS A 48 -5.82 -3.60 1.57
N LEU A 49 -5.29 -2.59 2.27
CA LEU A 49 -5.67 -2.25 3.64
C LEU A 49 -6.21 -0.82 3.70
N LYS A 50 -7.16 -0.57 4.61
CA LYS A 50 -7.53 0.80 4.96
C LYS A 50 -6.44 1.37 5.88
N PRO A 51 -6.06 2.64 5.77
CA PRO A 51 -5.04 3.23 6.63
C PRO A 51 -5.41 3.17 8.12
N GLU A 52 -6.70 3.23 8.44
CA GLU A 52 -7.22 3.11 9.82
C GLU A 52 -7.14 1.69 10.41
N GLU A 53 -6.97 0.67 9.56
CA GLU A 53 -6.89 -0.75 9.94
C GLU A 53 -5.46 -1.30 9.80
N ALA A 54 -4.51 -0.49 9.35
CA ALA A 54 -3.13 -0.91 9.10
C ALA A 54 -2.26 -0.73 10.34
N ASP A 55 -1.53 -1.78 10.72
CA ASP A 55 -0.43 -1.68 11.68
C ASP A 55 0.73 -0.83 11.10
N CYS A 56 1.58 -0.28 11.97
CA CYS A 56 2.71 0.57 11.56
C CYS A 56 3.64 -0.07 10.52
N CYS A 57 3.74 -1.40 10.48
CA CYS A 57 4.55 -2.13 9.49
C CYS A 57 4.00 -2.07 8.05
N SER A 58 2.69 -1.92 7.93
CA SER A 58 1.96 -1.86 6.66
C SER A 58 1.56 -0.44 6.29
N ASP A 59 1.51 0.50 7.25
CA ASP A 59 1.34 1.92 6.96
C ASP A 59 2.66 2.53 6.43
N PRO A 60 2.68 3.09 5.19
CA PRO A 60 3.89 3.65 4.60
C PRO A 60 4.54 4.78 5.42
N ASP A 61 3.73 5.67 6.00
CA ASP A 61 4.22 6.81 6.80
C ASP A 61 4.85 6.30 8.11
N CYS A 62 4.17 5.39 8.83
CA CYS A 62 4.70 4.82 10.06
C CYS A 62 5.94 3.95 9.81
N ARG A 63 5.96 3.18 8.72
CA ARG A 63 7.11 2.34 8.37
C ARG A 63 8.35 3.16 8.06
N GLU A 64 8.19 4.29 7.38
CA GLU A 64 9.31 5.20 7.11
C GLU A 64 9.84 5.82 8.41
N LEU A 65 8.96 6.17 9.35
CA LEU A 65 9.38 6.68 10.66
C LEU A 65 10.11 5.62 11.51
N GLU A 66 9.55 4.40 11.60
CA GLU A 66 10.11 3.32 12.42
C GLU A 66 11.38 2.69 11.82
N MET A 67 11.48 2.60 10.49
CA MET A 67 12.69 2.11 9.81
C MET A 67 13.69 3.23 9.49
N GLY A 68 13.27 4.50 9.53
CA GLY A 68 14.09 5.69 9.30
C GLY A 68 14.70 6.28 10.56
N ALA A 69 14.23 5.90 11.75
CA ALA A 69 14.83 6.25 13.05
C ALA A 69 16.17 5.52 13.34
N GLY A 70 16.89 5.08 12.30
CA GLY A 70 18.19 4.44 12.36
C GLY A 70 19.34 5.27 11.76
N ALA A 71 19.15 6.58 11.60
CA ALA A 71 20.21 7.50 11.19
C ALA A 71 20.26 8.71 12.14
N GLU A 72 20.64 8.46 13.40
CA GLU A 72 21.27 9.49 14.22
C GLU A 72 22.72 9.08 14.50
N ASP A 73 23.63 9.96 14.04
CA ASP A 73 25.09 10.06 14.20
C ASP A 73 26.03 9.09 13.44
#